data_AF-A0A9X9F1H0-F1
#
_entry.id   AF-A0A9X9F1H0-F1
#
_cell.length_a   1.000
_cell.length_b   1.000
_cell.length_c   1.000
_cell.angle_alpha   90.00
_cell.angle_beta   90.00
_cell.angle_gamma   90.00
#
_symmetry.space_group_name_H-M   'P 1'
#
loop_
_entity.id
_entity.type
_entity.pdbx_description
1 polymer ?
#
loop_
_entity_poly.entity_id
_entity_poly.type
_entity_poly.pdbx_seq_one_letter_code
_entity_poly.pdbx_strand_id
1 'polypeptide(L)'
;LWFATTPIHAKVIPYLMNKAKHVNFGEYQAIGDVLTGNFHTLTMIFVFLPTVFMILFTLWYSGHIIRYREEILKWVQKYEYKNHKLQKWFNSQEEQIYPDVDIGPHIKHKEMIRIKGKDRTLNGIIIGPIGSGKTSSLIIPMINQDLHWMVRFINKFENTYKKNNYDTEEVKGTFLNGITVIEPSNDLCQKVFKLVQAHKIPESSIYYIDPTNP
;
A
#
# COMPACT_ATOMS: atom_id res chain seq x y z
N LEU A 1 24.32 10.74 -14.25
CA LEU A 1 25.39 11.22 -15.16
C LEU A 1 26.74 11.29 -14.45
N TRP A 2 26.89 12.10 -13.40
CA TRP A 2 28.13 12.27 -12.61
C TRP A 2 28.77 10.93 -12.20
N PHE A 3 28.00 10.02 -11.59
CA PHE A 3 28.51 8.71 -11.16
C PHE A 3 29.13 7.85 -12.29
N ALA A 4 28.74 8.05 -13.56
CA ALA A 4 29.29 7.32 -14.70
C ALA A 4 30.52 8.00 -15.31
N THR A 5 30.54 9.34 -15.34
CA THR A 5 31.60 10.12 -16.01
C THR A 5 32.76 10.48 -15.08
N THR A 6 32.53 10.57 -13.77
CA THR A 6 33.56 10.89 -12.77
C THR A 6 34.72 9.89 -12.73
N PRO A 7 34.51 8.55 -12.75
CA PRO A 7 35.62 7.60 -12.74
C PRO A 7 36.49 7.67 -14.00
N ILE A 8 35.86 7.96 -15.15
CA ILE A 8 36.53 8.12 -16.43
C ILE A 8 37.46 9.34 -16.38
N HIS A 9 36.91 10.50 -15.96
CA HIS A 9 37.66 11.74 -15.86
C HIS A 9 38.75 11.70 -14.76
N ALA A 10 38.45 11.11 -13.60
CA ALA A 10 39.34 11.15 -12.45
C ALA A 10 40.40 10.04 -12.42
N LYS A 11 40.17 8.90 -13.09
CA LYS A 11 41.09 7.75 -13.05
C LYS A 11 41.57 7.31 -14.43
N VAL A 12 40.68 7.14 -15.40
CA VAL A 12 41.03 6.55 -16.71
C VAL A 12 41.85 7.53 -17.55
N ILE A 13 41.41 8.78 -17.70
CA ILE A 13 42.12 9.79 -18.50
C ILE A 13 43.50 10.12 -17.91
N PRO A 14 43.66 10.41 -16.60
CA PRO A 14 44.98 10.65 -16.01
C PRO A 14 45.92 9.44 -16.12
N TYR A 15 45.38 8.22 -15.99
CA TYR A 15 46.16 6.99 -16.18
C TYR A 15 46.71 6.86 -17.61
N LEU A 16 45.87 7.09 -18.62
CA LEU A 16 46.26 7.05 -20.03
C LEU A 16 47.27 8.14 -20.36
N MET A 17 47.06 9.37 -19.88
CA MET A 17 48.01 10.48 -20.06
C MET A 17 49.36 10.20 -19.39
N ASN A 18 49.36 9.61 -18.19
CA ASN A 18 50.59 9.24 -17.50
C ASN A 18 51.34 8.14 -18.25
N LYS A 19 50.63 7.09 -18.71
CA LYS A 19 51.24 6.02 -19.52
C LYS A 19 51.81 6.55 -20.83
N ALA A 20 51.12 7.45 -21.51
CA ALA A 20 51.57 8.06 -22.75
C ALA A 20 52.92 8.79 -22.62
N LYS A 21 53.18 9.47 -21.49
CA LYS A 21 54.47 10.14 -21.23
C LYS A 21 55.68 9.21 -21.12
N HIS A 22 55.45 7.92 -20.88
CA HIS A 22 56.50 6.93 -20.68
C HIS A 22 56.70 6.03 -21.92
N VAL A 23 55.95 6.25 -23.00
CA VAL A 23 56.12 5.53 -24.26
C VAL A 23 57.15 6.28 -25.10
N ASN A 24 58.28 5.61 -25.39
CA ASN A 24 59.28 6.12 -26.32
C ASN A 24 58.97 5.60 -27.73
N PHE A 25 58.60 6.50 -28.64
CA PHE A 25 58.22 6.17 -30.01
C PHE A 25 59.40 6.10 -30.98
N GLY A 26 60.64 6.34 -30.51
CA GLY A 26 61.85 6.23 -31.34
C GLY A 26 61.78 7.08 -32.60
N GLU A 27 62.10 6.50 -33.75
CA GLU A 27 62.08 7.16 -35.07
C GLU A 27 60.66 7.51 -35.57
N TYR A 28 59.60 6.97 -34.94
CA TYR A 28 58.20 7.18 -35.32
C TYR A 28 57.50 8.19 -34.43
N GLN A 29 58.19 9.28 -34.09
CA GLN A 29 57.69 10.33 -33.20
C GLN A 29 56.36 10.95 -33.69
N ALA A 30 56.21 11.09 -35.01
CA ALA A 30 54.95 11.54 -35.64
C ALA A 30 53.75 10.62 -35.35
N ILE A 31 53.96 9.30 -35.25
CA ILE A 31 52.91 8.34 -34.88
C ILE A 31 52.57 8.48 -33.39
N GLY A 32 53.59 8.71 -32.55
CA GLY A 32 53.42 9.04 -31.14
C GLY A 32 52.58 10.29 -30.93
N ASP A 33 52.85 11.36 -31.70
CA ASP A 33 52.11 12.62 -31.63
C ASP A 33 50.67 12.48 -32.14
N VAL A 34 50.42 11.63 -33.15
CA VAL A 34 49.04 11.35 -33.61
C VAL A 34 48.25 10.55 -32.56
N LEU A 35 48.89 9.56 -31.93
CA LEU A 35 48.22 8.69 -30.93
C LEU A 35 48.03 9.39 -29.58
N THR A 36 48.94 10.28 -29.19
CA THR A 36 48.92 10.97 -27.89
C THR A 36 48.45 12.43 -27.96
N GLY A 37 48.49 13.06 -29.13
CA GLY A 37 48.09 14.46 -29.31
C GLY A 37 46.59 14.69 -29.16
N ASN A 38 45.78 13.63 -29.27
CA ASN A 38 44.32 13.76 -29.30
C ASN A 38 43.59 13.24 -28.05
N PHE A 39 44.26 13.19 -26.90
CA PHE A 39 43.64 12.79 -25.63
C PHE A 39 42.46 13.67 -25.22
N HIS A 40 42.43 14.93 -25.65
CA HIS A 40 41.28 15.82 -25.44
C HIS A 40 40.02 15.29 -26.15
N THR A 41 40.13 14.91 -27.42
CA THR A 41 39.01 14.32 -28.18
C THR A 41 38.62 12.96 -27.63
N LEU A 42 39.59 12.13 -27.21
CA LEU A 42 39.31 10.85 -26.56
C LEU A 42 38.51 11.03 -25.25
N THR A 43 38.87 12.04 -24.46
CA THR A 43 38.15 12.42 -23.23
C THR A 43 36.72 12.85 -23.55
N MET A 44 36.54 13.67 -24.60
CA MET A 44 35.20 14.06 -25.05
C MET A 44 34.38 12.84 -25.46
N ILE A 45 34.93 11.92 -26.24
CA ILE A 45 34.20 10.70 -26.66
C ILE A 45 33.75 9.88 -25.44
N PHE A 46 34.63 9.64 -24.47
CA PHE A 46 34.30 8.84 -23.30
C PHE A 46 33.27 9.49 -22.36
N VAL A 47 33.17 10.82 -22.34
CA VAL A 47 32.20 11.55 -21.51
C VAL A 47 30.86 11.76 -22.25
N PHE A 48 30.91 12.07 -23.54
CA PHE A 48 29.71 12.37 -24.33
C PHE A 48 28.96 11.11 -24.78
N LEU A 49 29.65 10.02 -25.15
CA LEU A 49 29.00 8.80 -25.64
C LEU A 49 28.00 8.21 -24.61
N PRO A 50 28.35 8.03 -23.31
CA PRO A 50 27.39 7.55 -22.32
C PRO A 50 26.25 8.54 -22.08
N THR A 51 26.52 9.84 -22.19
CA THR A 51 25.52 10.89 -22.01
C THR A 51 24.47 10.84 -23.11
N VAL A 52 24.90 10.73 -24.37
CA VAL A 52 24.02 10.57 -25.52
C VAL A 52 23.20 9.29 -25.39
N PHE A 53 23.83 8.18 -25.01
CA PHE A 53 23.12 6.92 -24.76
C PHE A 53 22.04 7.06 -23.68
N MET A 54 22.35 7.71 -22.55
CA MET A 54 21.37 7.92 -21.48
C MET A 54 20.19 8.78 -21.94
N ILE A 55 20.45 9.84 -22.72
CA ILE A 55 19.38 10.70 -23.29
C ILE A 55 18.49 9.85 -24.21
N LEU A 56 19.07 9.12 -25.15
CA LEU A 56 18.31 8.26 -26.06
C LEU A 56 17.53 7.17 -25.31
N PHE A 57 18.13 6.55 -24.29
CA PHE A 57 17.48 5.58 -23.44
C PHE A 57 16.30 6.18 -22.69
N THR A 58 16.45 7.37 -22.10
CA THR A 58 15.35 8.04 -21.38
C THR A 58 14.20 8.43 -22.32
N LEU A 59 14.50 8.91 -23.52
CA LEU A 59 13.48 9.21 -24.54
C LEU A 59 12.75 7.94 -24.97
N TRP A 60 13.51 6.88 -25.26
CA TRP A 60 12.95 5.57 -25.63
C TRP A 60 12.07 4.98 -24.51
N TYR A 61 12.57 5.00 -23.27
CA TYR A 61 11.87 4.48 -22.10
C TYR A 61 10.62 5.29 -21.78
N SER A 62 10.69 6.62 -21.86
CA SER A 62 9.52 7.50 -21.72
C SER A 62 8.48 7.21 -22.80
N GLY A 63 8.92 6.99 -24.04
CA GLY A 63 8.04 6.60 -25.14
C GLY A 63 7.33 5.27 -24.86
N HIS A 64 8.02 4.29 -24.27
CA HIS A 64 7.43 3.04 -23.82
C HIS A 64 6.39 3.25 -22.70
N ILE A 65 6.71 4.03 -21.66
CA ILE A 65 5.77 4.32 -20.57
C ILE A 65 4.49 4.97 -21.10
N ILE A 66 4.61 5.95 -22.01
CA ILE A 66 3.45 6.64 -22.59
C ILE A 66 2.63 5.66 -23.44
N ARG A 67 3.29 4.87 -24.29
CA ARG A 67 2.63 3.90 -25.18
C ARG A 67 1.86 2.83 -24.40
N TYR A 68 2.45 2.30 -23.33
CA TYR A 68 1.87 1.23 -22.52
C TYR A 68 1.19 1.74 -21.26
N ARG A 69 0.90 3.05 -21.15
CA ARG A 69 0.37 3.66 -19.93
C ARG A 69 -0.87 2.95 -19.42
N GLU A 70 -1.81 2.62 -20.29
CA GLU A 70 -3.04 1.92 -19.87
C GLU A 70 -2.79 0.50 -19.38
N GLU A 71 -1.91 -0.24 -20.06
CA GLU A 71 -1.53 -1.60 -19.65
C GLU A 71 -0.76 -1.59 -18.32
N ILE A 72 0.15 -0.61 -18.15
CA ILE A 72 0.87 -0.39 -16.88
C ILE A 72 -0.12 -0.04 -15.78
N LEU A 73 -1.09 0.86 -16.03
CA LEU A 73 -2.12 1.20 -15.04
C LEU A 73 -3.01 0.00 -14.70
N LYS A 74 -3.44 -0.77 -15.69
CA LYS A 74 -4.19 -2.03 -15.47
C LYS A 74 -3.34 -3.05 -14.70
N TRP A 75 -2.04 -3.14 -15.00
CA TRP A 75 -1.10 -4.01 -14.28
C TRP A 75 -0.92 -3.55 -12.84
N VAL A 76 -0.73 -2.25 -12.58
CA VAL A 76 -0.63 -1.68 -11.22
C VAL A 76 -1.94 -1.88 -10.44
N GLN A 77 -3.10 -1.72 -11.09
CA GLN A 77 -4.40 -2.00 -10.46
C GLN A 77 -4.58 -3.47 -10.12
N LYS A 78 -4.10 -4.38 -10.98
CA LYS A 78 -4.16 -5.83 -10.74
C LYS A 78 -3.09 -6.31 -9.75
N TYR A 79 -1.94 -5.66 -9.73
CA TYR A 79 -0.81 -6.00 -8.89
C TYR A 79 -0.89 -5.22 -7.59
N GLU A 80 -1.64 -5.77 -6.63
CA GLU A 80 -1.62 -5.28 -5.26
C GLU A 80 -0.20 -5.36 -4.71
N TYR A 81 0.48 -4.20 -4.63
CA TYR A 81 1.81 -4.12 -4.05
C TYR A 81 1.71 -4.32 -2.54
N LYS A 82 2.09 -5.52 -2.08
CA LYS A 82 2.00 -5.93 -0.68
C LYS A 82 3.16 -5.37 0.14
N ASN A 83 2.90 -4.33 0.92
CA ASN A 83 3.85 -3.76 1.86
C ASN A 83 3.12 -3.08 3.03
N HIS A 84 3.27 -3.63 4.24
CA HIS A 84 2.66 -3.09 5.47
C HIS A 84 2.97 -1.60 5.73
N LYS A 85 4.12 -1.08 5.28
CA LYS A 85 4.47 0.34 5.46
C LYS A 85 3.67 1.25 4.53
N LEU A 86 3.33 0.77 3.34
CA LEU A 86 2.59 1.53 2.33
C LEU A 86 1.10 1.21 2.33
N GLN A 87 0.67 0.16 3.03
CA GLN A 87 -0.73 -0.27 3.12
C GLN A 87 -1.67 0.88 3.49
N LYS A 88 -1.31 1.71 4.49
CA LYS A 88 -2.14 2.86 4.88
C LYS A 88 -2.33 3.86 3.75
N TRP A 89 -1.31 4.08 2.93
CA TRP A 89 -1.38 5.01 1.81
C TRP A 89 -2.26 4.43 0.68
N PHE A 90 -2.07 3.17 0.31
CA PHE A 90 -2.94 2.51 -0.67
C PHE A 90 -4.40 2.44 -0.20
N ASN A 91 -4.63 2.03 1.05
CA ASN A 91 -5.97 1.98 1.64
C ASN A 91 -6.65 3.35 1.78
N SER A 92 -5.87 4.45 1.82
CA SER A 92 -6.43 5.81 1.87
C SER A 92 -6.90 6.33 0.51
N GLN A 93 -6.57 5.63 -0.58
CA GLN A 93 -7.05 5.95 -1.92
C GLN A 93 -8.49 5.44 -2.16
N GLU A 94 -8.91 4.41 -1.42
CA GLU A 94 -10.29 3.92 -1.43
C GLU A 94 -11.10 4.61 -0.33
N GLU A 95 -12.21 5.26 -0.68
CA GLU A 95 -13.15 5.76 0.31
C GLU A 95 -13.82 4.57 1.01
N GLN A 96 -13.62 4.45 2.33
CA GLN A 96 -14.24 3.40 3.14
C GLN A 96 -15.71 3.72 3.37
N ILE A 97 -16.54 3.27 2.43
CA ILE A 97 -17.98 3.52 2.43
C ILE A 97 -18.74 2.40 3.12
N TYR A 98 -18.32 1.15 2.90
CA TYR A 98 -18.95 -0.07 3.43
C TYR A 98 -18.41 -0.46 4.80
N PRO A 99 -19.16 -1.24 5.60
CA PRO A 99 -18.75 -1.71 6.91
C PRO A 99 -17.67 -2.81 6.84
N ASP A 100 -16.50 -2.44 6.31
CA ASP A 100 -15.32 -3.29 6.23
C ASP A 100 -14.78 -3.57 7.65
N VAL A 101 -14.22 -4.77 7.84
CA VAL A 101 -13.62 -5.18 9.12
C VAL A 101 -12.24 -5.79 8.89
N ASP A 102 -11.26 -5.27 9.61
CA ASP A 102 -9.90 -5.80 9.65
C ASP A 102 -9.82 -6.95 10.66
N ILE A 103 -9.42 -8.14 10.21
CA ILE A 103 -9.37 -9.35 11.05
C ILE A 103 -8.01 -9.57 11.71
N GLY A 104 -6.94 -9.02 11.13
CA GLY A 104 -5.59 -9.19 11.66
C GLY A 104 -4.51 -9.15 10.58
N PRO A 105 -3.23 -9.04 10.98
CA PRO A 105 -2.12 -8.96 10.06
C PRO A 105 -1.82 -10.33 9.42
N HIS A 106 -1.55 -10.33 8.12
CA HIS A 106 -1.08 -11.51 7.41
C HIS A 106 0.27 -11.98 7.97
N ILE A 107 0.45 -13.28 8.16
CA ILE A 107 1.62 -13.87 8.84
C ILE A 107 2.95 -13.44 8.19
N LYS A 108 3.02 -13.49 6.85
CA LYS A 108 4.24 -13.18 6.06
C LYS A 108 4.48 -11.68 5.87
N HIS A 109 3.57 -10.97 5.19
CA HIS A 109 3.77 -9.57 4.80
C HIS A 109 3.24 -8.54 5.81
N LYS A 110 2.63 -8.99 6.92
CA LYS A 110 2.16 -8.16 8.05
C LYS A 110 1.06 -7.14 7.74
N GLU A 111 0.53 -7.13 6.52
CA GLU A 111 -0.59 -6.27 6.16
C GLU A 111 -1.88 -6.73 6.83
N MET A 112 -2.68 -5.78 7.30
CA MET A 112 -4.01 -6.08 7.83
C MET A 112 -4.88 -6.69 6.74
N ILE A 113 -5.39 -7.90 6.99
CA ILE A 113 -6.39 -8.54 6.15
C ILE A 113 -7.74 -7.95 6.51
N ARG A 114 -8.50 -7.61 5.48
CA ARG A 114 -9.80 -6.96 5.56
C ARG A 114 -10.86 -7.82 4.90
N ILE A 115 -11.99 -7.98 5.57
CA ILE A 115 -13.20 -8.52 4.96
C ILE A 115 -14.02 -7.31 4.47
N LYS A 116 -14.31 -7.26 3.17
CA LYS A 116 -15.08 -6.17 2.57
C LYS A 116 -16.54 -6.25 3.05
N GLY A 117 -17.16 -5.12 3.31
CA GLY A 117 -18.52 -5.05 3.87
C GLY A 117 -19.57 -5.73 2.98
N LYS A 118 -19.37 -5.74 1.66
CA LYS A 118 -20.20 -6.52 0.73
C LYS A 118 -20.11 -8.03 0.98
N ASP A 119 -18.92 -8.55 1.24
CA ASP A 119 -18.70 -9.97 1.52
C ASP A 119 -19.28 -10.37 2.89
N ARG A 120 -19.39 -9.41 3.82
CA ARG A 120 -20.01 -9.63 5.14
C ARG A 120 -21.53 -9.82 5.10
N THR A 121 -22.15 -9.64 3.94
CA THR A 121 -23.55 -10.07 3.73
C THR A 121 -23.67 -11.60 3.68
N LEU A 122 -22.56 -12.30 3.43
CA LEU A 122 -22.48 -13.76 3.49
C LEU A 122 -22.21 -14.20 4.93
N ASN A 123 -22.75 -15.38 5.28
CA ASN A 123 -22.51 -15.98 6.58
C ASN A 123 -21.04 -16.39 6.74
N GLY A 124 -20.42 -16.00 7.85
CA GLY A 124 -19.07 -16.41 8.23
C GLY A 124 -19.08 -17.48 9.32
N ILE A 125 -18.11 -18.39 9.28
CA ILE A 125 -17.87 -19.39 10.33
C ILE A 125 -16.44 -19.29 10.86
N ILE A 126 -16.29 -19.24 12.19
CA ILE A 126 -14.99 -19.22 12.87
C ILE A 126 -14.87 -20.51 13.69
N ILE A 127 -13.92 -21.37 13.32
CA ILE A 127 -13.72 -22.68 13.95
C ILE A 127 -12.37 -22.69 14.68
N GLY A 128 -12.35 -23.24 15.89
CA GLY A 128 -11.12 -23.43 16.65
C GLY A 128 -11.40 -24.06 18.02
N PRO A 129 -10.39 -24.71 18.65
CA PRO A 129 -10.56 -25.38 19.93
C PRO A 129 -10.80 -24.37 21.08
N ILE A 130 -11.25 -24.88 22.23
CA ILE A 130 -11.37 -24.07 23.46
C ILE A 130 -9.97 -23.56 23.83
N GLY A 131 -9.90 -22.30 24.28
CA GLY A 131 -8.62 -21.65 24.64
C GLY A 131 -7.82 -21.09 23.46
N SER A 132 -8.26 -21.26 22.21
CA SER A 132 -7.52 -20.73 21.04
C SER A 132 -7.65 -19.22 20.80
N GLY A 133 -8.28 -18.48 21.72
CA GLY A 133 -8.44 -17.03 21.64
C GLY A 133 -9.45 -16.53 20.59
N LYS A 134 -10.38 -17.36 20.09
CA LYS A 134 -11.40 -16.92 19.10
C LYS A 134 -12.12 -15.63 19.53
N THR A 135 -12.56 -15.60 20.79
CA THR A 135 -13.31 -14.49 21.35
C THR A 135 -12.46 -13.23 21.50
N SER A 136 -11.30 -13.36 22.15
CA SER A 136 -10.42 -12.23 22.47
C SER A 136 -9.70 -11.66 21.26
N SER A 137 -9.25 -12.52 20.35
CA SER A 137 -8.34 -12.13 19.26
C SER A 137 -9.07 -11.77 17.98
N LEU A 138 -10.32 -12.24 17.80
CA LEU A 138 -11.08 -12.02 16.57
C LEU A 138 -12.46 -11.41 16.84
N ILE A 139 -13.33 -12.09 17.59
CA ILE A 139 -14.74 -11.65 17.75
C ILE A 139 -14.85 -10.27 18.40
N ILE A 140 -14.17 -10.03 19.53
CA ILE A 140 -14.22 -8.74 20.24
C ILE A 140 -13.67 -7.60 19.37
N PRO A 141 -12.48 -7.72 18.74
CA PRO A 141 -11.99 -6.71 17.79
C PRO A 141 -12.92 -6.44 16.61
N MET A 142 -13.59 -7.46 16.06
CA MET A 142 -14.57 -7.30 14.98
C MET A 142 -15.79 -6.52 15.47
N ILE A 143 -16.38 -6.90 16.62
CA ILE A 143 -17.51 -6.18 17.21
C ILE A 143 -17.15 -4.72 17.50
N ASN A 144 -15.95 -4.46 18.01
CA ASN A 144 -15.53 -3.07 18.27
C ASN A 144 -15.47 -2.23 16.99
N GLN A 145 -15.03 -2.80 15.87
CA GLN A 145 -15.08 -2.14 14.55
C GLN A 145 -16.51 -1.94 14.07
N ASP A 146 -17.37 -2.93 14.28
CA ASP A 146 -18.80 -2.83 13.96
C ASP A 146 -19.51 -1.73 14.75
N LEU A 147 -19.17 -1.55 16.02
CA LEU A 147 -19.72 -0.46 16.82
C LEU A 147 -19.32 0.91 16.27
N HIS A 148 -18.11 1.08 15.72
CA HIS A 148 -17.75 2.32 15.01
C HIS A 148 -18.66 2.57 13.79
N TRP A 149 -19.00 1.51 13.04
CA TRP A 149 -19.92 1.58 11.91
C TRP A 149 -21.36 1.88 12.34
N MET A 150 -21.81 1.33 13.47
CA MET A 150 -23.11 1.67 14.07
C MET A 150 -23.17 3.11 14.52
N VAL A 151 -22.13 3.64 15.17
CA VAL A 151 -22.05 5.06 15.54
C VAL A 151 -22.12 5.96 14.30
N ARG A 152 -21.45 5.58 13.20
CA ARG A 152 -21.60 6.27 11.91
C ARG A 152 -23.04 6.24 11.41
N PHE A 153 -23.73 5.10 11.51
CA PHE A 153 -25.15 5.00 11.15
C PHE A 153 -25.99 5.96 11.99
N ILE A 154 -25.92 5.88 13.33
CA ILE A 154 -26.67 6.73 14.25
C ILE A 154 -26.48 8.22 13.92
N ASN A 155 -25.22 8.65 13.75
CA ASN A 155 -24.89 10.05 13.51
C ASN A 155 -25.27 10.55 12.10
N LYS A 156 -25.27 9.67 11.09
CA LYS A 156 -25.58 10.04 9.70
C LYS A 156 -27.01 9.76 9.28
N PHE A 157 -27.80 9.08 10.12
CA PHE A 157 -29.12 8.56 9.76
C PHE A 157 -30.04 9.67 9.26
N GLU A 158 -30.24 10.73 10.05
CA GLU A 158 -31.20 11.80 9.72
C GLU A 158 -30.92 12.45 8.35
N ASN A 159 -29.66 12.81 8.11
CA ASN A 159 -29.24 13.45 6.87
C ASN A 159 -29.31 12.50 5.68
N THR A 160 -29.08 11.21 5.90
CA THR A 160 -29.05 10.22 4.83
C THR A 160 -30.46 9.75 4.48
N TYR A 161 -31.35 9.66 5.45
CA TYR A 161 -32.76 9.30 5.28
C TYR A 161 -33.53 10.32 4.44
N LYS A 162 -33.19 11.61 4.55
CA LYS A 162 -33.78 12.68 3.74
C LYS A 162 -33.40 12.64 2.25
N LYS A 163 -32.47 11.77 1.84
CA LYS A 163 -32.09 11.65 0.42
C LYS A 163 -33.13 10.86 -0.36
N ASN A 164 -33.47 11.34 -1.56
CA ASN A 164 -34.43 10.66 -2.45
C ASN A 164 -34.02 9.24 -2.84
N ASN A 165 -32.73 8.91 -2.77
CA ASN A 165 -32.20 7.58 -3.08
C ASN A 165 -31.83 6.77 -1.82
N TYR A 166 -32.40 7.09 -0.65
CA TYR A 166 -32.08 6.39 0.60
C TYR A 166 -32.24 4.86 0.50
N ASP A 167 -33.30 4.39 -0.16
CA ASP A 167 -33.62 2.96 -0.25
C ASP A 167 -32.74 2.17 -1.24
N THR A 168 -31.82 2.82 -1.96
CA THR A 168 -30.89 2.11 -2.84
C THR A 168 -29.78 1.42 -2.05
N GLU A 169 -29.23 0.31 -2.59
CA GLU A 169 -28.10 -0.39 -1.98
C GLU A 169 -26.86 0.51 -1.84
N GLU A 170 -26.69 1.45 -2.76
CA GLU A 170 -25.61 2.45 -2.76
C GLU A 170 -25.61 3.36 -1.54
N VAL A 171 -26.77 3.54 -0.90
CA VAL A 171 -26.92 4.36 0.31
C VAL A 171 -27.15 3.48 1.52
N LYS A 172 -28.22 2.67 1.50
CA LYS A 172 -28.64 1.82 2.62
C LYS A 172 -27.64 0.72 2.94
N GLY A 173 -27.06 0.09 1.91
CA GLY A 173 -26.08 -1.00 2.06
C GLY A 173 -24.74 -0.56 2.64
N THR A 174 -24.52 0.75 2.79
CA THR A 174 -23.29 1.31 3.37
C THR A 174 -23.34 1.41 4.89
N PHE A 175 -24.47 1.10 5.52
CA PHE A 175 -24.66 1.19 6.96
C PHE A 175 -24.76 -0.17 7.64
N LEU A 176 -24.22 -0.22 8.86
CA LEU A 176 -24.50 -1.28 9.82
C LEU A 176 -25.49 -0.73 10.85
N ASN A 177 -26.70 -1.28 10.88
CA ASN A 177 -27.81 -0.75 11.67
C ASN A 177 -27.99 -1.43 13.04
N GLY A 178 -27.34 -2.57 13.29
CA GLY A 178 -27.47 -3.31 14.53
C GLY A 178 -26.50 -4.47 14.64
N ILE A 179 -26.30 -4.95 15.87
CA ILE A 179 -25.53 -6.14 16.20
C ILE A 179 -26.33 -6.93 17.24
N THR A 180 -26.49 -8.22 17.01
CA THR A 180 -27.05 -9.15 18.00
C THR A 180 -25.95 -10.09 18.45
N VAL A 181 -25.73 -10.16 19.77
CA VAL A 181 -24.75 -11.06 20.37
C VAL A 181 -25.48 -12.05 21.27
N ILE A 182 -25.28 -13.34 21.02
CA ILE A 182 -25.87 -14.43 21.78
C ILE A 182 -24.72 -15.33 22.20
N GLU A 183 -24.54 -15.50 23.51
CA GLU A 183 -23.44 -16.28 24.07
C GLU A 183 -23.90 -16.93 25.39
N PRO A 184 -23.59 -18.21 25.64
CA PRO A 184 -24.18 -18.95 26.76
C PRO A 184 -23.63 -18.60 28.15
N SER A 185 -22.41 -18.07 28.26
CA SER A 185 -21.73 -17.83 29.55
C SER A 185 -21.76 -16.38 30.05
N ASN A 186 -22.45 -15.47 29.35
CA ASN A 186 -22.56 -14.05 29.64
C ASN A 186 -21.23 -13.25 29.57
N ASP A 187 -20.07 -13.90 29.53
CA ASP A 187 -18.74 -13.25 29.49
C ASP A 187 -18.56 -12.37 28.25
N LEU A 188 -18.96 -12.86 27.07
CA LEU A 188 -18.88 -12.05 25.85
C LEU A 188 -19.89 -10.91 25.88
N CYS A 189 -21.13 -11.20 26.30
CA CYS A 189 -22.21 -10.20 26.36
C CYS A 189 -21.83 -9.01 27.25
N GLN A 190 -21.25 -9.25 28.43
CA GLN A 190 -20.77 -8.19 29.31
C GLN A 190 -19.65 -7.35 28.69
N LYS A 191 -18.70 -7.99 27.99
CA LYS A 191 -17.60 -7.27 27.30
C LYS A 191 -18.15 -6.41 26.16
N VAL A 192 -19.09 -6.94 25.39
CA VAL A 192 -19.76 -6.19 24.32
C VAL A 192 -20.56 -5.03 24.90
N PHE A 193 -21.31 -5.24 25.98
CA PHE A 193 -22.05 -4.18 26.65
C PHE A 193 -21.14 -3.02 27.10
N LYS A 194 -19.99 -3.33 27.71
CA LYS A 194 -18.97 -2.33 28.06
C LYS A 194 -18.43 -1.58 26.84
N LEU A 195 -18.22 -2.27 25.71
CA LEU A 195 -17.83 -1.62 24.46
C LEU A 195 -18.93 -0.67 23.99
N VAL A 196 -20.19 -1.10 23.95
CA VAL A 196 -21.33 -0.26 23.54
C VAL A 196 -21.39 1.02 24.39
N GLN A 197 -21.22 0.91 25.70
CA GLN A 197 -21.13 2.05 26.61
C GLN A 197 -19.93 2.96 26.30
N ALA A 198 -18.75 2.40 26.01
CA ALA A 198 -17.56 3.15 25.64
C ALA A 198 -17.74 3.94 24.31
N HIS A 199 -18.53 3.41 23.38
CA HIS A 199 -18.92 4.08 22.13
C HIS A 199 -20.03 5.13 22.32
N LYS A 200 -20.54 5.30 23.55
CA LYS A 200 -21.62 6.25 23.91
C LYS A 200 -22.91 6.02 23.11
N ILE A 201 -23.19 4.77 22.77
CA ILE A 201 -24.47 4.39 22.17
C ILE A 201 -25.57 4.51 23.23
N PRO A 202 -26.72 5.15 22.95
CA PRO A 202 -27.76 5.38 23.94
C PRO A 202 -28.31 4.08 24.54
N GLU A 203 -28.49 4.03 25.86
CA GLU A 203 -29.03 2.84 26.54
C GLU A 203 -30.42 2.44 26.05
N SER A 204 -31.25 3.40 25.62
CA SER A 204 -32.55 3.15 25.01
C SER A 204 -32.50 2.33 23.71
N SER A 205 -31.33 2.22 23.09
CA SER A 205 -31.10 1.40 21.88
C SER A 205 -30.50 0.03 22.19
N ILE A 206 -30.27 -0.28 23.47
CA ILE A 206 -29.64 -1.53 23.92
C ILE A 206 -30.70 -2.42 24.55
N TYR A 207 -30.78 -3.66 24.08
CA TYR A 207 -31.56 -4.70 24.73
C TYR A 207 -30.61 -5.77 25.27
N TYR A 208 -30.48 -5.84 26.60
CA TYR A 208 -29.63 -6.80 27.29
C TYR A 208 -30.48 -7.78 28.06
N ILE A 209 -30.46 -9.05 27.65
CA ILE A 209 -31.17 -10.14 28.31
C ILE A 209 -30.13 -11.00 29.00
N ASP A 210 -30.24 -11.15 30.31
CA ASP A 210 -29.46 -12.11 31.08
C ASP A 210 -30.39 -13.20 31.61
N PRO A 211 -30.45 -14.38 30.96
CA PRO A 211 -31.30 -15.48 31.41
C PRO A 211 -30.93 -16.00 32.80
N THR A 212 -29.73 -15.67 33.30
CA THR A 212 -29.26 -16.07 34.63
C THR A 212 -29.70 -15.11 35.73
N ASN A 213 -30.22 -13.94 35.37
CA ASN A 213 -30.70 -12.90 36.29
C ASN A 213 -32.08 -12.37 35.83
N PRO A 214 -33.16 -13.14 36.08
CA PRO A 214 -34.51 -12.88 35.57
C PRO A 214 -35.23 -11.70 36.23
#